data_AF-A0A2U9NLP8-F1
#
_entry.id   AF-A0A2U9NLP8-F1
#
_cell.length_a   1.000
_cell.length_b   1.000
_cell.length_c   1.000
_cell.angle_alpha   90.00
_cell.angle_beta   90.00
_cell.angle_gamma   90.00
#
_symmetry.space_group_name_H-M   'P 1'
#
loop_
_entity.id
_entity.type
_entity.pdbx_description
1 polymer ?
#
loop_
_entity_poly.entity_id
_entity_poly.type
_entity_poly.pdbx_seq_one_letter_code
_entity_poly.pdbx_strand_id
1 'polypeptide(L)'
;MPPSMDVHQLAEVKQRISESAIKFKALHEKHFGPIERSTPVSPEPLLPLELIIPPAIHTQVQEYRLTVRAQQIFSNQLGNIMEDYARQFEESWHKLGHIMRQEPKLRSRIAIIESNLREALQIHFEKNGLPPVLHKLKEYAEKHPRPSTPTPPPAPRQSSIPAYEA
;
A
#
# COMPACT_ATOMS: atom_id res chain seq x y z
N MET A 1 19.93 34.96 50.24
CA MET A 1 19.84 34.22 48.96
C MET A 1 19.98 35.24 47.83
N PRO A 2 21.10 35.25 47.07
CA PRO A 2 21.26 36.20 45.99
C PRO A 2 20.49 35.72 44.76
N PRO A 3 19.63 36.55 44.13
CA PRO A 3 18.95 36.18 42.92
C PRO A 3 19.77 36.57 41.69
N SER A 4 19.74 35.69 40.68
CA SER A 4 19.64 36.11 39.28
C SER A 4 20.82 36.89 38.65
N MET A 5 22.04 36.36 38.73
CA MET A 5 23.13 36.82 37.84
C MET A 5 23.13 36.11 36.47
N ASP A 6 22.51 34.93 36.35
CA ASP A 6 22.56 34.12 35.12
C ASP A 6 21.57 34.55 34.03
N VAL A 7 20.40 35.08 34.40
CA VAL A 7 19.31 35.33 33.43
C VAL A 7 19.62 36.54 32.54
N HIS A 8 20.24 37.58 33.11
CA HIS A 8 20.63 38.79 32.37
C HIS A 8 21.77 38.53 31.39
N GLN A 9 22.75 37.71 31.79
CA GLN A 9 23.87 37.35 30.92
C GLN A 9 23.39 36.48 29.73
N LEU A 10 22.46 35.55 29.97
CA LEU A 10 21.89 34.73 28.90
C LEU A 10 21.09 35.57 27.89
N ALA A 11 20.35 36.58 28.37
CA ALA A 11 19.62 37.51 27.50
C ALA A 11 20.59 38.34 26.64
N GLU A 12 21.67 38.84 27.23
CA GLU A 12 22.68 39.62 26.51
C GLU A 12 23.42 38.78 25.46
N VAL A 13 23.77 37.53 25.78
CA VAL A 13 24.38 36.59 24.83
C VAL A 13 23.43 36.29 23.67
N LYS A 14 22.15 36.01 23.95
CA LYS A 14 21.14 35.79 22.90
C LYS A 14 21.01 37.01 21.98
N GLN A 15 21.05 38.21 22.55
CA GLN A 15 20.96 39.45 21.79
C GLN A 15 22.19 39.65 20.90
N ARG A 16 23.40 39.43 21.42
CA ARG A 16 24.64 39.50 20.64
C ARG A 16 24.69 38.46 19.51
N ILE A 17 24.18 37.25 19.75
CA ILE A 17 24.06 36.20 18.72
C ILE A 17 23.08 36.63 17.62
N SER A 18 21.92 37.17 18.01
CA SER A 18 20.92 37.71 17.08
C SER A 18 21.49 38.82 16.20
N GLU A 19 22.15 39.80 16.79
CA GLU A 19 22.76 40.93 16.07
C GLU A 19 23.87 40.46 15.12
N SER A 20 24.69 39.50 15.55
CA SER A 20 25.74 38.90 14.72
C SER A 20 25.14 38.14 13.55
N ALA A 21 24.08 37.36 13.77
CA ALA A 21 23.38 36.63 12.72
C ALA A 21 22.77 37.56 11.66
N ILE A 22 22.20 38.69 12.07
CA ILE A 22 21.65 39.71 11.15
C ILE A 22 22.77 40.30 10.29
N LYS A 23 23.90 40.68 10.90
CA LYS A 23 25.06 41.23 10.17
C LYS A 23 25.63 40.23 9.18
N PHE A 24 25.78 38.97 9.59
CA PHE A 24 26.29 37.91 8.71
C PHE A 24 25.34 37.64 7.54
N LYS A 25 24.03 37.61 7.81
CA LYS A 25 23.00 37.47 6.78
C LYS A 25 23.06 38.62 5.77
N ALA A 26 23.08 39.87 6.24
CA ALA A 26 23.14 41.04 5.36
C ALA A 26 24.40 41.07 4.50
N LEU A 27 25.55 40.69 5.08
CA LEU A 27 26.82 40.63 4.36
C LEU A 27 26.81 39.50 3.32
N HIS A 28 26.27 38.34 3.66
CA HIS A 28 26.06 37.25 2.72
C HIS A 28 25.13 37.67 1.58
N GLU A 29 23.97 38.28 1.87
CA GLU A 29 23.00 38.69 0.86
C GLU A 29 23.56 39.77 -0.09
N LYS A 30 24.44 40.64 0.41
CA LYS A 30 25.15 41.63 -0.42
C LYS A 30 26.09 41.01 -1.44
N HIS A 31 26.77 39.91 -1.10
CA HIS A 31 27.78 39.28 -1.96
C HIS A 31 27.24 38.14 -2.81
N PHE A 32 26.25 37.41 -2.31
CA PHE A 32 25.77 36.15 -2.89
C PHE A 32 24.28 36.19 -3.25
N GLY A 33 23.58 37.30 -2.99
CA GLY A 33 22.15 37.43 -3.21
C GLY A 33 21.30 36.86 -2.06
N PRO A 34 19.96 37.04 -2.13
CA PRO A 34 19.04 36.60 -1.09
C PRO A 34 19.20 35.12 -0.78
N ILE A 35 19.23 34.77 0.51
CA ILE A 35 19.12 33.36 0.90
C ILE A 35 17.66 32.96 0.69
N GLU A 36 17.37 32.34 -0.45
CA GLU A 36 16.10 31.65 -0.65
C GLU A 36 16.02 30.53 0.40
N ARG A 37 15.33 30.82 1.49
CA ARG A 37 14.88 29.77 2.41
C ARG A 37 13.94 28.91 1.59
N SER A 38 14.45 27.80 1.05
CA SER A 38 13.60 26.77 0.47
C SER A 38 12.69 26.30 1.59
N THR A 39 11.45 26.83 1.60
CA THR A 39 10.40 26.29 2.44
C THR A 39 10.36 24.80 2.12
N PRO A 40 10.53 23.91 3.11
CA PRO A 40 10.33 22.50 2.86
C PRO A 40 8.86 22.36 2.50
N VAL A 41 8.55 22.28 1.20
CA VAL A 41 7.20 21.93 0.76
C VAL A 41 6.95 20.57 1.40
N SER A 42 6.04 20.57 2.38
CA SER A 42 5.52 19.35 2.98
C SER A 42 5.09 18.46 1.83
N PRO A 43 5.64 17.24 1.68
CA PRO A 43 5.12 16.33 0.67
C PRO A 43 3.63 16.16 0.96
N GLU A 44 2.83 16.42 -0.07
CA GLU A 44 1.41 16.13 -0.08
C GLU A 44 1.20 14.68 0.40
N PRO A 45 0.15 14.38 1.19
CA PRO A 45 -0.06 13.04 1.71
C PRO A 45 -0.16 12.05 0.54
N LEU A 46 0.76 11.08 0.52
CA LEU A 46 0.82 10.07 -0.52
C LEU A 46 -0.44 9.21 -0.47
N LEU A 47 -1.10 9.02 -1.62
CA LEU A 47 -2.18 8.03 -1.72
C LEU A 47 -1.59 6.61 -1.67
N PRO A 48 -2.22 5.66 -0.97
CA PRO A 48 -1.77 4.27 -0.94
C PRO A 48 -1.77 3.63 -2.35
N LEU A 49 -1.04 2.53 -2.51
CA LEU A 49 -1.07 1.74 -3.75
C LEU A 49 -2.38 0.96 -3.84
N GLU A 50 -3.16 1.22 -4.88
CA GLU A 50 -4.34 0.43 -5.23
C GLU A 50 -4.02 -0.48 -6.42
N LEU A 51 -3.79 -1.77 -6.14
CA LEU A 51 -3.60 -2.77 -7.19
C LEU A 51 -4.95 -3.19 -7.76
N ILE A 52 -5.05 -3.25 -9.09
CA ILE A 52 -6.26 -3.69 -9.79
C ILE A 52 -6.13 -5.19 -10.09
N ILE A 53 -7.10 -5.98 -9.68
CA ILE A 53 -7.19 -7.38 -10.07
C ILE A 53 -7.84 -7.45 -11.46
N PRO A 54 -7.19 -8.02 -12.49
CA PRO A 54 -7.79 -8.11 -13.81
C PRO A 54 -9.11 -8.91 -13.79
N PRO A 55 -10.17 -8.48 -14.48
CA PRO A 55 -11.47 -9.18 -14.49
C PRO A 55 -11.38 -10.65 -14.93
N ALA A 56 -10.43 -10.97 -15.82
CA ALA A 56 -10.19 -12.33 -16.27
C ALA A 56 -9.88 -13.31 -15.11
N ILE A 57 -9.27 -12.81 -14.04
CA ILE A 57 -8.96 -13.62 -12.86
C ILE A 57 -10.22 -14.01 -12.11
N HIS A 58 -11.19 -13.10 -12.01
CA HIS A 58 -12.47 -13.41 -11.38
C HIS A 58 -13.19 -14.54 -12.12
N THR A 59 -13.17 -14.52 -13.46
CA THR A 59 -13.74 -15.59 -14.28
C THR A 59 -13.04 -16.92 -14.04
N GLN A 60 -11.71 -16.96 -14.05
CA GLN A 60 -10.93 -18.19 -13.79
C GLN A 60 -11.23 -18.77 -12.39
N VAL A 61 -11.29 -17.92 -11.36
CA VAL A 61 -11.60 -18.36 -9.99
C VAL A 61 -13.01 -18.95 -9.89
N GLN A 62 -13.98 -18.40 -10.63
CA GLN A 62 -15.35 -18.92 -10.67
C GLN A 62 -15.43 -20.29 -11.37
N GLU A 63 -14.64 -20.51 -12.43
CA GLU A 63 -14.58 -21.78 -13.16
C GLU A 63 -14.15 -22.95 -12.27
N TYR A 64 -13.26 -22.71 -11.30
CA TYR A 64 -12.78 -23.73 -10.38
C TYR A 64 -13.82 -24.21 -9.35
N ARG A 65 -15.02 -23.61 -9.31
CA ARG A 65 -16.15 -24.02 -8.43
C ARG A 65 -15.75 -24.32 -6.98
N LEU A 66 -14.84 -23.50 -6.46
CA LEU A 66 -14.21 -23.67 -5.15
C LEU A 66 -15.26 -23.73 -4.02
N THR A 67 -14.90 -24.44 -2.95
CA THR A 67 -15.67 -24.36 -1.70
C THR A 67 -15.53 -22.97 -1.08
N VAL A 68 -16.49 -22.56 -0.27
CA VAL A 68 -16.47 -21.26 0.44
C VAL A 68 -15.15 -21.08 1.22
N ARG A 69 -14.70 -22.15 1.89
CA ARG A 69 -13.43 -22.14 2.65
C ARG A 69 -12.21 -21.92 1.74
N ALA A 70 -12.17 -22.55 0.58
CA ALA A 70 -11.07 -22.37 -0.37
C ALA A 70 -11.06 -20.96 -0.98
N GLN A 71 -12.23 -20.40 -1.26
CA GLN A 71 -12.36 -19.00 -1.69
C GLN A 71 -11.84 -18.03 -0.63
N GLN A 72 -12.20 -18.22 0.65
CA GLN A 72 -11.69 -17.39 1.74
C GLN A 72 -10.17 -17.45 1.86
N ILE A 73 -9.58 -18.65 1.79
CA ILE A 73 -8.12 -18.82 1.86
C ILE A 73 -7.46 -18.10 0.67
N PHE A 74 -8.00 -18.26 -0.53
CA PHE A 74 -7.50 -17.56 -1.72
C PHE A 74 -7.59 -16.04 -1.57
N SER A 75 -8.74 -15.51 -1.15
CA SER A 75 -8.93 -14.08 -0.91
C SER A 75 -7.96 -13.53 0.14
N ASN A 76 -7.73 -14.26 1.23
CA ASN A 76 -6.77 -13.87 2.26
C ASN A 76 -5.34 -13.86 1.71
N GLN A 77 -4.94 -14.89 0.96
CA GLN A 77 -3.61 -14.94 0.36
C GLN A 77 -3.40 -13.82 -0.66
N LEU A 78 -4.42 -13.51 -1.47
CA LEU A 78 -4.38 -12.41 -2.41
C LEU A 78 -4.27 -11.06 -1.69
N GLY A 79 -5.04 -10.87 -0.60
CA GLY A 79 -4.95 -9.69 0.26
C GLY A 79 -3.55 -9.49 0.84
N ASN A 80 -2.93 -10.54 1.35
CA ASN A 80 -1.56 -10.47 1.89
C ASN A 80 -0.55 -10.05 0.81
N ILE A 81 -0.67 -10.59 -0.41
CA ILE A 81 0.20 -10.19 -1.52
C ILE A 81 -0.01 -8.72 -1.85
N MET A 82 -1.27 -8.26 -1.92
CA MET A 82 -1.56 -6.84 -2.19
C MET A 82 -1.00 -5.93 -1.11
N GLU A 83 -1.10 -6.32 0.16
CA GLU A 83 -0.52 -5.60 1.30
C GLU A 83 1.01 -5.53 1.22
N ASP A 84 1.68 -6.61 0.81
CA ASP A 84 3.13 -6.61 0.62
C ASP A 84 3.58 -5.66 -0.49
N TYR A 85 2.81 -5.56 -1.58
CA TYR A 85 3.10 -4.57 -2.63
C TYR A 85 2.83 -3.14 -2.16
N ALA A 86 1.77 -2.92 -1.38
CA ALA A 86 1.49 -1.61 -0.79
C ALA A 86 2.64 -1.15 0.13
N ARG A 87 3.15 -2.06 0.98
CA ARG A 87 4.32 -1.82 1.83
C ARG A 87 5.57 -1.51 1.01
N GLN A 88 5.83 -2.29 -0.05
CA GLN A 88 6.97 -2.05 -0.94
C GLN A 88 6.89 -0.69 -1.64
N PHE A 89 5.68 -0.27 -2.04
CA PHE A 89 5.45 1.05 -2.60
C PHE A 89 5.76 2.15 -1.58
N GLU A 90 5.23 2.05 -0.37
CA GLU A 90 5.46 3.01 0.71
C GLU A 90 6.95 3.13 1.05
N GLU A 91 7.65 2.01 1.21
CA GLU A 91 9.09 1.99 1.47
C GLU A 91 9.91 2.61 0.33
N SER A 92 9.56 2.25 -0.91
CA SER A 92 10.24 2.77 -2.10
C SER A 92 10.01 4.26 -2.25
N TRP A 93 8.79 4.72 -1.96
CA TRP A 93 8.44 6.13 -1.98
C TRP A 93 9.17 6.92 -0.89
N HIS A 94 9.27 6.39 0.33
CA HIS A 94 10.04 7.01 1.40
C HIS A 94 11.53 7.15 1.03
N LYS A 95 12.13 6.10 0.45
CA LYS A 95 13.51 6.13 -0.04
C LYS A 95 13.68 7.18 -1.15
N LEU A 96 12.75 7.23 -2.10
CA LEU A 96 12.75 8.23 -3.17
C LEU A 96 12.62 9.66 -2.61
N GLY A 97 11.77 9.86 -1.61
CA GLY A 97 11.62 11.14 -0.92
C GLY A 97 12.92 11.62 -0.26
N HIS A 98 13.77 10.70 0.22
CA HIS A 98 15.09 11.05 0.74
C HIS A 98 16.04 11.52 -0.38
N ILE A 99 16.04 10.83 -1.52
CA ILE A 99 16.85 11.19 -2.70
C ILE A 99 16.39 12.55 -3.27
N MET A 100 15.08 12.77 -3.36
CA MET A 100 14.50 14.03 -3.87
C MET A 100 14.87 15.27 -3.04
N ARG A 101 15.23 15.10 -1.76
CA ARG A 101 15.76 16.22 -0.95
C ARG A 101 17.14 16.67 -1.40
N GLN A 102 17.94 15.75 -1.93
CA GLN A 102 19.29 16.01 -2.41
C GLN A 102 19.31 16.42 -3.89
N GLU A 103 18.28 16.01 -4.65
CA GLU A 103 18.17 16.31 -6.09
C GLU A 103 16.86 17.05 -6.45
N PRO A 104 16.90 18.39 -6.62
CA PRO A 104 15.72 19.20 -6.95
C PRO A 104 15.07 18.84 -8.29
N LYS A 105 15.86 18.32 -9.25
CA LYS A 105 15.37 17.93 -10.58
C LYS A 105 14.39 16.75 -10.49
N LEU A 106 14.64 15.76 -9.64
CA LEU A 106 13.73 14.64 -9.41
C LEU A 106 12.40 15.10 -8.82
N ARG A 107 12.43 16.08 -7.92
CA ARG A 107 11.22 16.66 -7.32
C ARG A 107 10.28 17.25 -8.37
N SER A 108 10.82 17.91 -9.40
CA SER A 108 10.00 18.47 -10.49
C SER A 108 9.27 17.40 -11.33
N ARG A 109 9.69 16.14 -11.24
CA ARG A 109 9.13 15.00 -11.98
C ARG A 109 8.41 14.01 -11.08
N ILE A 110 8.08 14.40 -9.84
CA ILE A 110 7.53 13.51 -8.81
C ILE A 110 6.28 12.77 -9.28
N ALA A 111 5.34 13.46 -9.94
CA ALA A 111 4.11 12.86 -10.45
C ALA A 111 4.37 11.80 -11.53
N ILE A 112 5.35 12.03 -12.41
CA ILE A 112 5.73 11.06 -13.45
C ILE A 112 6.36 9.83 -12.82
N ILE A 113 7.25 10.02 -11.84
CA ILE A 113 7.92 8.93 -11.15
C ILE A 113 6.91 8.10 -10.35
N GLU A 114 5.96 8.76 -9.69
CA GLU A 114 4.87 8.10 -8.98
C GLU A 114 4.03 7.23 -9.92
N SER A 115 3.56 7.80 -11.04
CA SER A 115 2.78 7.07 -12.03
C SER A 115 3.54 5.85 -12.55
N ASN A 116 4.83 6.02 -12.89
CA ASN A 116 5.67 4.93 -13.39
C ASN A 116 5.88 3.84 -12.33
N LEU A 117 6.06 4.22 -11.07
CA LEU A 117 6.22 3.26 -9.97
C LEU A 117 4.94 2.45 -9.75
N ARG A 118 3.78 3.11 -9.76
CA ARG A 118 2.47 2.45 -9.65
C ARG A 118 2.25 1.47 -10.82
N GLU A 119 2.49 1.92 -12.05
CA GLU A 119 2.36 1.09 -13.25
C GLU A 119 3.32 -0.11 -13.23
N ALA A 120 4.59 0.11 -12.88
CA ALA A 120 5.57 -0.96 -12.80
C ALA A 120 5.19 -2.03 -11.76
N LEU A 121 4.69 -1.61 -10.59
CA LEU A 121 4.20 -2.53 -9.57
C LEU A 121 2.94 -3.29 -10.02
N GLN A 122 2.02 -2.63 -10.74
CA GLN A 122 0.85 -3.28 -11.32
C GLN A 122 1.26 -4.36 -12.34
N ILE A 123 2.15 -4.04 -13.27
CA ILE A 123 2.65 -4.99 -14.27
C ILE A 123 3.37 -6.17 -13.58
N HIS A 124 4.17 -5.88 -12.56
CA HIS A 124 4.87 -6.91 -11.80
C HIS A 124 3.89 -7.82 -11.04
N PHE A 125 2.86 -7.24 -10.42
CA PHE A 125 1.79 -7.98 -9.77
C PHE A 125 1.07 -8.92 -10.73
N GLU A 126 0.74 -8.44 -11.94
CA GLU A 126 0.06 -9.25 -12.96
C GLU A 126 0.92 -10.40 -13.49
N LYS A 127 2.21 -10.14 -13.75
CA LYS A 127 3.12 -11.12 -14.37
C LYS A 127 3.73 -12.10 -13.38
N ASN A 128 3.96 -11.68 -12.14
CA ASN A 128 4.73 -12.45 -11.16
C ASN A 128 3.95 -12.73 -9.87
N GLY A 129 3.07 -11.81 -9.45
CA GLY A 129 2.29 -11.96 -8.22
C GLY A 129 1.11 -12.92 -8.37
N LEU A 130 0.29 -12.71 -9.39
CA LEU A 130 -0.94 -13.48 -9.62
C LEU A 130 -0.70 -14.93 -10.08
N PRO A 131 0.19 -15.22 -11.05
CA PRO A 131 0.27 -16.56 -11.63
C PRO A 131 0.60 -17.68 -10.63
N PRO A 132 1.51 -17.51 -9.66
CA PRO A 132 1.78 -18.54 -8.66
C PRO A 132 0.58 -18.87 -7.78
N VAL A 133 -0.27 -17.88 -7.46
CA VAL A 133 -1.47 -18.08 -6.64
C VAL A 133 -2.51 -18.85 -7.44
N LEU A 134 -2.71 -18.49 -8.71
CA LEU A 134 -3.65 -19.15 -9.60
C LEU A 134 -3.23 -20.59 -9.90
N HIS A 135 -1.93 -20.85 -10.04
CA HIS A 135 -1.41 -22.20 -10.20
C HIS A 135 -1.75 -23.09 -9.01
N LYS A 136 -1.51 -22.60 -7.79
CA LYS A 136 -1.87 -23.31 -6.55
C LYS A 136 -3.38 -23.54 -6.44
N LEU A 137 -4.17 -22.57 -6.86
CA LEU A 137 -5.63 -22.66 -6.87
C LEU A 137 -6.12 -23.74 -7.83
N LYS A 138 -5.56 -23.78 -9.04
CA LYS A 138 -5.84 -24.80 -10.05
C LYS A 138 -5.47 -26.18 -9.56
N GLU A 139 -4.27 -26.35 -9.00
CA GLU A 139 -3.85 -27.62 -8.40
C GLU A 139 -4.81 -28.10 -7.30
N TYR A 140 -5.27 -27.18 -6.44
CA TYR A 140 -6.23 -27.51 -5.40
C TYR A 140 -7.58 -27.96 -5.98
N ALA A 141 -8.06 -27.27 -7.01
CA ALA A 141 -9.32 -27.61 -7.68
C ALA A 141 -9.24 -28.98 -8.38
N GLU A 142 -8.10 -29.31 -8.99
CA GLU A 142 -7.86 -30.62 -9.63
C GLU A 142 -7.76 -31.76 -8.60
N LYS A 143 -7.12 -31.51 -7.44
CA LYS A 143 -6.97 -32.50 -6.35
C LYS A 143 -8.25 -32.71 -5.54
N HIS A 144 -9.13 -31.71 -5.50
CA HIS A 144 -10.39 -31.74 -4.76
C HIS A 144 -11.58 -31.45 -5.68
N PRO A 145 -11.84 -32.31 -6.69
CA PRO A 145 -12.99 -32.14 -7.55
C PRO A 145 -14.25 -32.20 -6.69
N ARG A 146 -15.10 -31.17 -6.81
CA ARG A 146 -16.37 -31.15 -6.08
C ARG A 146 -17.17 -32.39 -6.50
N PRO A 147 -17.64 -33.21 -5.55
CA PRO A 147 -18.41 -34.40 -5.90
C PRO A 147 -19.66 -33.96 -6.66
N SER A 148 -19.70 -34.29 -7.95
CA SER A 148 -20.87 -34.16 -8.82
C SER A 148 -21.91 -35.21 -8.46
N THR A 149 -22.29 -35.33 -7.19
CA THR A 149 -23.34 -36.28 -6.80
C THR A 149 -24.66 -35.52 -6.84
N PRO A 150 -25.53 -35.75 -7.85
CA PRO A 150 -26.93 -35.39 -7.70
C PRO A 150 -27.42 -36.11 -6.44
N THR A 151 -28.01 -35.37 -5.53
CA THR A 151 -28.64 -35.92 -4.34
C THR A 151 -29.54 -37.07 -4.81
N PRO A 152 -29.36 -38.31 -4.32
CA PRO A 152 -30.23 -39.40 -4.73
C PRO A 152 -31.67 -38.98 -4.46
N PRO A 153 -32.62 -39.20 -5.39
CA PRO A 153 -34.01 -38.87 -5.15
C PRO A 153 -34.44 -39.48 -3.81
N PRO A 154 -35.16 -38.72 -2.96
CA PRO A 154 -35.59 -39.24 -1.66
C PRO A 154 -36.31 -40.56 -1.89
N ALA A 155 -35.92 -41.59 -1.13
CA ALA A 155 -36.46 -42.94 -1.30
C ALA A 155 -38.00 -42.89 -1.33
N PRO A 156 -38.65 -43.65 -2.24
CA PRO A 156 -40.10 -43.65 -2.33
C PRO A 156 -40.68 -44.00 -0.96
N ARG A 157 -41.47 -43.08 -0.40
CA ARG A 157 -42.19 -43.32 0.85
C ARG A 157 -43.14 -44.49 0.60
N GLN A 158 -42.91 -45.61 1.28
CA GLN A 158 -43.84 -46.73 1.25
C GLN A 158 -45.20 -46.24 1.74
N SER A 159 -46.14 -46.11 0.80
CA SER A 159 -47.54 -45.82 1.04
C SER A 159 -48.20 -47.06 1.64
N SER A 160 -48.05 -47.24 2.94
CA SER A 160 -48.58 -48.39 3.67
C SER A 160 -49.93 -48.08 4.32
N ILE A 161 -51.02 -47.93 3.55
CA ILE A 161 -52.39 -48.14 4.10
C ILE A 161 -53.37 -48.52 2.97
N PRO A 162 -53.89 -49.76 2.91
CA PRO A 162 -55.21 -50.04 2.40
C PRO A 162 -56.20 -50.07 3.57
N ALA A 163 -57.09 -49.08 3.64
CA ALA A 163 -58.27 -49.14 4.51
C ALA A 163 -59.32 -50.00 3.79
N TYR A 164 -59.42 -51.27 4.18
CA TYR A 164 -60.58 -52.09 3.87
C TYR A 164 -61.48 -52.04 5.11
N GLU A 165 -62.50 -51.18 5.09
CA GLU A 165 -63.72 -51.38 5.87
C GLU A 165 -64.74 -52.04 4.94
N ALA A 166 -65.11 -53.27 5.27
CA ALA A 166 -66.29 -53.97 4.75
C ALA A 166 -66.89 -54.76 5.92
#